data_AF-Q8WXA2-F1
#
_entry.id   AF-Q8WXA2-F1
#
_cell.length_a   1.000
_cell.length_b   1.000
_cell.length_c   1.000
_cell.angle_alpha   90.00
_cell.angle_beta   90.00
_cell.angle_gamma   90.00
#
_symmetry.space_group_name_H-M   'P 1'
#
loop_
_entity.id
_entity.type
_entity.pdbx_description
1 polymer ?
#
loop_
_entity_poly.entity_id
_entity_poly.type
_entity_poly.pdbx_seq_one_letter_code
_entity_poly.pdbx_strand_id
1 'polypeptide(L)'
;MDKSLLLELPILLCCFRALSGSLSMRNDAVNEIVAVKNNFPVIEIVQCRMCHLQFPGEKCSRGRGICTATTEEACMVGRMFKRDGNPWLTFMGCLKNCADVKGIRWSVYLVNFRCCRSHDLCNEDL
;
A
#
# COMPACT_ATOMS: atom_id res chain seq x y z
N MET A 1 28.30 -41.06 -11.72
CA MET A 1 28.93 -39.94 -11.00
C MET A 1 27.91 -38.82 -10.85
N ASP A 2 27.79 -38.33 -9.62
CA ASP A 2 27.10 -37.12 -9.15
C ASP A 2 25.58 -37.01 -9.31
N LYS A 3 24.86 -37.94 -8.67
CA LYS A 3 23.44 -37.75 -8.28
C LYS A 3 23.27 -36.97 -6.96
N SER A 4 24.35 -36.42 -6.41
CA SER A 4 24.39 -35.85 -5.05
C SER A 4 23.90 -34.40 -4.98
N LEU A 5 23.71 -33.69 -6.11
CA LEU A 5 23.44 -32.25 -6.14
C LEU A 5 21.95 -31.85 -5.98
N LEU A 6 21.00 -32.79 -5.98
CA LEU A 6 19.57 -32.46 -5.93
C LEU A 6 18.89 -32.80 -4.60
N LEU A 7 19.61 -33.38 -3.64
CA LEU A 7 19.00 -33.89 -2.39
C LEU A 7 19.10 -32.91 -1.22
N GLU A 8 19.85 -31.81 -1.32
CA GLU A 8 19.95 -30.82 -0.22
C GLU A 8 18.91 -29.69 -0.31
N LEU A 9 18.35 -29.41 -1.49
CA LEU A 9 17.28 -28.41 -1.65
C LEU A 9 15.93 -28.76 -0.99
N PRO A 10 15.49 -30.02 -0.87
CA PRO A 10 14.21 -30.36 -0.23
C PRO A 10 14.23 -30.17 1.29
N ILE A 11 15.40 -30.21 1.92
CA ILE A 11 15.52 -30.17 3.39
C ILE A 11 15.27 -28.75 3.91
N LEU A 12 15.62 -27.72 3.14
CA LEU A 12 15.36 -26.32 3.52
C LEU A 12 13.88 -25.94 3.42
N LEU A 13 13.11 -26.59 2.54
CA LEU A 13 11.68 -26.30 2.33
C LEU A 13 10.77 -26.98 3.37
N CYS A 14 11.22 -28.03 4.05
CA CYS A 14 10.46 -28.65 5.14
C CYS A 14 10.44 -27.82 6.42
N CYS A 15 11.45 -26.99 6.68
CA CYS A 15 11.52 -26.15 7.89
C CYS A 15 10.51 -24.99 7.90
N PHE A 16 9.99 -24.58 6.74
CA PHE A 16 8.97 -23.53 6.66
C PHE A 16 7.52 -24.05 6.77
N ARG A 17 7.30 -25.37 6.76
CA ARG A 17 5.95 -25.97 6.85
C ARG A 17 5.56 -26.47 8.25
N ALA A 18 6.41 -26.32 9.26
CA ALA A 18 6.14 -26.79 10.62
C ALA A 18 5.45 -25.77 11.55
N LEU A 19 5.19 -24.52 11.11
CA LEU A 19 4.45 -23.54 11.93
C LEU A 19 2.92 -23.61 11.73
N SER A 20 2.42 -24.81 11.44
CA SER A 20 1.00 -25.13 11.28
C SER A 20 0.69 -26.33 12.16
N GLY A 21 0.48 -26.10 13.46
CA GLY A 21 0.17 -27.19 14.39
C GLY A 21 0.17 -26.79 15.86
N SER A 22 -0.96 -26.31 16.36
CA SER A 22 -1.65 -26.84 17.56
C SER A 22 -2.67 -25.82 18.08
N LEU A 23 -3.89 -25.90 17.53
CA LEU A 23 -5.07 -25.71 18.36
C LEU A 23 -5.08 -26.90 19.35
N SER A 24 -4.87 -26.63 20.63
CA SER A 24 -5.33 -27.53 21.68
C SER A 24 -5.83 -26.72 22.85
N MET A 25 -7.08 -27.01 23.20
CA MET A 25 -7.89 -26.39 24.23
C MET A 25 -7.18 -26.21 25.57
N ARG A 26 -7.40 -25.06 26.21
CA ARG A 26 -7.52 -25.01 27.66
C ARG A 26 -8.61 -24.02 28.07
N ASN A 27 -9.59 -24.57 28.77
CA ASN A 27 -10.83 -23.97 29.19
C ASN A 27 -10.63 -22.80 30.16
N ASP A 28 -11.47 -21.78 29.99
CA ASP A 28 -12.18 -21.00 31.01
C ASP A 28 -11.45 -20.71 32.32
N ALA A 29 -10.86 -19.51 32.42
CA ALA A 29 -10.89 -18.71 33.65
C ALA A 29 -10.50 -17.26 33.35
N VAL A 30 -11.49 -16.36 33.46
CA VAL A 30 -11.36 -14.99 33.98
C VAL A 30 -10.42 -14.05 33.22
N ASN A 31 -11.00 -13.28 32.29
CA ASN A 31 -10.85 -11.82 32.12
C ASN A 31 -9.55 -11.14 32.64
N GLU A 32 -8.37 -11.65 32.29
CA GLU A 32 -7.11 -10.94 32.50
C GLU A 32 -6.63 -10.42 31.16
N ILE A 33 -7.11 -9.21 30.82
CA ILE A 33 -6.56 -8.41 29.74
C ILE A 33 -5.18 -7.96 30.21
N VAL A 34 -4.19 -8.86 30.12
CA VAL A 34 -2.78 -8.51 30.24
C VAL A 34 -2.46 -7.70 28.99
N ALA A 35 -2.69 -6.39 29.10
CA ALA A 35 -2.21 -5.40 28.17
C ALA A 35 -0.67 -5.44 28.21
N VAL A 36 -0.09 -6.31 27.39
CA VAL A 36 1.32 -6.23 27.03
C VAL A 36 1.46 -4.93 26.26
N LYS A 37 1.75 -3.87 27.01
CA LYS A 37 2.08 -2.53 26.51
C LYS A 37 3.42 -2.64 25.81
N ASN A 38 3.43 -3.23 24.62
CA ASN A 38 4.59 -3.17 23.77
C ASN A 38 4.78 -1.69 23.41
N ASN A 39 5.85 -1.08 23.92
CA ASN A 39 6.42 0.17 23.43
C ASN A 39 6.99 -0.04 22.01
N PHE A 40 6.20 -0.58 21.08
CA PHE A 40 6.47 -0.33 19.67
C PHE A 40 6.10 1.13 19.44
N PRO A 41 6.97 1.94 18.79
CA PRO A 41 6.52 3.22 18.30
C PRO A 41 5.25 2.94 17.49
N VAL A 42 4.16 3.65 17.80
CA VAL A 42 2.96 3.60 16.97
C VAL A 42 3.41 4.18 15.63
N ILE A 43 3.83 3.30 14.72
CA ILE A 43 4.17 3.69 13.37
C ILE A 43 2.82 4.04 12.77
N GLU A 44 2.55 5.33 12.66
CA GLU A 44 1.39 5.81 11.94
C GLU A 44 1.56 5.36 10.49
N ILE A 45 0.87 4.28 10.13
CA ILE A 45 0.76 3.78 8.78
C ILE A 45 -0.64 4.11 8.29
N VAL A 46 -0.75 4.52 7.02
CA VAL A 46 -2.05 4.78 6.39
C VAL A 46 -2.15 3.99 5.10
N GLN A 47 -3.28 3.34 4.87
CA GLN A 47 -3.56 2.64 3.62
C GLN A 47 -4.05 3.65 2.57
N CYS A 48 -3.57 3.52 1.33
CA CYS A 48 -3.94 4.41 0.24
C CYS A 48 -4.47 3.60 -0.94
N ARG A 49 -5.48 4.14 -1.64
CA ARG A 49 -5.95 3.54 -2.90
C ARG A 49 -4.88 3.69 -3.96
N MET A 50 -4.56 2.60 -4.65
CA MET A 50 -3.70 2.63 -5.83
C MET A 50 -4.54 2.57 -7.10
N CYS A 51 -4.16 3.42 -8.05
CA CYS A 51 -4.51 3.28 -9.44
C CYS A 51 -3.46 3.99 -10.29
N HIS A 52 -2.69 3.27 -11.09
CA HIS A 52 -1.65 3.90 -11.89
C HIS A 52 -2.20 4.63 -13.10
N LEU A 53 -3.31 4.16 -13.67
CA LEU A 53 -3.94 4.74 -14.86
C LEU A 53 -5.47 4.70 -14.74
N GLN A 54 -6.11 5.87 -14.71
CA GLN A 54 -7.55 6.03 -14.82
C GLN A 54 -7.89 7.13 -15.81
N PHE A 55 -8.55 6.75 -16.91
CA PHE A 55 -9.05 7.70 -17.89
C PHE A 55 -10.40 8.30 -17.45
N PRO A 56 -10.76 9.50 -17.94
CA PRO A 56 -12.05 10.11 -17.63
C PRO A 56 -13.23 9.20 -17.98
N GLY A 57 -14.14 8.98 -17.02
CA GLY A 57 -15.31 8.12 -17.19
C GLY A 57 -15.04 6.62 -17.09
N GLU A 58 -13.79 6.20 -16.92
CA GLU A 58 -13.42 4.79 -16.79
C GLU A 58 -13.12 4.38 -15.35
N LYS A 59 -13.22 3.07 -15.09
CA LYS A 59 -12.62 2.46 -13.91
C LYS A 59 -11.10 2.45 -14.05
N CYS A 60 -10.40 2.19 -12.95
CA CYS A 60 -8.95 2.04 -12.97
C CYS A 60 -8.50 0.98 -13.99
N SER A 61 -7.81 1.39 -15.04
CA SER A 61 -7.39 0.54 -16.15
C SER A 61 -6.12 -0.26 -15.80
N ARG A 62 -5.25 0.29 -14.93
CA ARG A 62 -4.00 -0.37 -14.52
C ARG A 62 -3.57 -0.01 -13.10
N GLY A 63 -2.97 -0.96 -12.40
CA GLY A 63 -2.35 -0.71 -11.09
C GLY A 63 -3.36 -0.50 -9.97
N ARG A 64 -4.53 -1.13 -10.08
CA ARG A 64 -5.54 -1.14 -9.00
C ARG A 64 -4.97 -1.91 -7.81
N GLY A 65 -5.04 -1.33 -6.63
CA GLY A 65 -4.56 -1.98 -5.41
C GLY A 65 -4.63 -1.08 -4.19
N ILE A 66 -3.86 -1.45 -3.17
CA ILE A 66 -3.66 -0.68 -1.95
C ILE A 66 -2.15 -0.68 -1.67
N CYS A 67 -1.63 0.47 -1.26
CA CYS A 67 -0.29 0.58 -0.68
C CYS A 67 -0.41 1.10 0.76
N THR A 68 0.60 0.81 1.57
CA THR A 68 0.69 1.32 2.94
C THR A 68 1.75 2.41 2.97
N ALA A 69 1.34 3.66 3.16
CA ALA A 69 2.25 4.78 3.26
C ALA A 69 2.96 4.76 4.63
N THR A 70 4.29 4.73 4.57
CA THR A 70 5.19 4.88 5.72
C THR A 70 5.18 6.31 6.27
N THR A 71 5.93 6.59 7.33
CA THR A 71 6.03 7.93 7.95
C THR A 71 6.50 9.04 6.99
N GLU A 72 7.22 8.69 5.93
CA GLU A 72 7.74 9.64 4.93
C GLU A 72 6.85 9.74 3.69
N GLU A 73 5.75 8.99 3.65
CA GLU A 73 4.84 8.90 2.53
C GLU A 73 3.45 9.43 2.88
N ALA A 74 2.67 9.81 1.88
CA ALA A 74 1.26 10.11 2.03
C ALA A 74 0.47 9.51 0.86
N CYS A 75 -0.84 9.39 1.02
CA CYS A 75 -1.70 9.06 -0.10
C CYS A 75 -1.74 10.25 -1.06
N MET A 76 -1.65 9.99 -2.36
CA MET A 76 -1.72 11.02 -3.39
C MET A 76 -2.81 10.78 -4.42
N VAL A 77 -3.30 11.88 -4.99
CA VAL A 77 -4.06 11.95 -6.24
C VAL A 77 -3.36 12.91 -7.20
N GLY A 78 -2.99 12.40 -8.37
CA GLY A 78 -2.38 13.13 -9.46
C GLY A 78 -3.38 13.27 -10.59
N ARG A 79 -3.66 14.50 -11.03
CA ARG A 79 -4.58 14.79 -12.13
C ARG A 79 -3.85 15.50 -13.24
N MET A 80 -3.82 14.88 -14.41
CA MET A 80 -3.23 15.43 -15.62
C MET A 80 -4.32 16.02 -16.51
N PHE A 81 -4.06 17.22 -16.99
CA PHE A 81 -4.94 17.98 -17.87
C PHE A 81 -4.20 18.31 -19.16
N LYS A 82 -4.94 18.29 -20.27
CA LYS A 82 -4.48 18.84 -21.55
C LYS A 82 -4.31 20.37 -21.44
N ARG A 83 -3.63 20.98 -22.42
CA ARG A 83 -3.40 22.43 -22.45
C ARG A 83 -4.70 23.26 -22.47
N ASP A 84 -5.78 22.70 -23.00
CA ASP A 84 -7.12 23.30 -23.03
C ASP A 84 -7.90 23.15 -21.70
N GLY A 85 -7.30 22.51 -20.68
CA GLY A 85 -7.91 22.27 -19.37
C GLY A 85 -8.73 20.99 -19.29
N ASN A 86 -8.88 20.24 -20.39
CA ASN A 86 -9.63 18.98 -20.36
C ASN A 86 -8.88 17.90 -19.56
N PRO A 87 -9.56 17.17 -18.64
CA PRO A 87 -8.96 16.04 -17.94
C PRO A 87 -8.44 14.99 -18.93
N TRP A 88 -7.26 14.44 -18.66
CA TRP A 88 -6.66 13.38 -19.48
C TRP A 88 -6.46 12.07 -18.71
N LEU A 89 -5.87 12.15 -17.51
CA LEU A 89 -5.51 10.98 -16.74
C LEU A 89 -5.52 11.31 -15.24
N THR A 90 -6.03 10.39 -14.43
CA THR A 90 -5.88 10.40 -12.98
C THR A 90 -5.04 9.21 -12.54
N PHE A 91 -4.18 9.40 -11.55
CA PHE A 91 -3.39 8.34 -10.92
C PHE A 91 -3.30 8.56 -9.42
N MET A 92 -3.18 7.47 -8.66
CA MET A 92 -3.29 7.42 -7.21
C MET A 92 -2.34 6.38 -6.63
N GLY A 93 -1.82 6.64 -5.43
CA GLY A 93 -0.90 5.74 -4.73
C GLY A 93 -0.23 6.40 -3.53
N CYS A 94 0.86 5.80 -3.06
CA CYS A 94 1.70 6.31 -1.99
C CYS A 94 2.86 7.09 -2.60
N LEU A 95 3.14 8.28 -2.07
CA LEU A 95 4.22 9.13 -2.56
C LEU A 95 5.06 9.64 -1.39
N LYS A 96 6.37 9.40 -1.48
CA LYS A 96 7.36 9.94 -0.55
C LYS A 96 7.49 11.44 -0.71
N ASN A 97 7.56 12.16 0.42
CA ASN A 97 7.63 13.63 0.47
C ASN A 97 6.52 14.31 -0.35
N CYS A 98 5.29 13.80 -0.25
CA CYS A 98 4.14 14.31 -0.99
C CYS A 98 3.88 15.79 -0.66
N ALA A 99 3.67 16.62 -1.69
CA ALA A 99 3.28 18.02 -1.54
C ALA A 99 2.13 18.39 -2.48
N ASP A 100 1.23 19.23 -1.98
CA ASP A 100 0.15 19.81 -2.77
C ASP A 100 0.74 20.80 -3.79
N VAL A 101 0.55 20.52 -5.07
CA VAL A 101 1.01 21.39 -6.14
C VAL A 101 -0.06 21.51 -7.22
N LYS A 102 -0.16 22.68 -7.83
CA LYS A 102 -1.14 22.99 -8.86
C LYS A 102 -0.45 23.53 -10.10
N GLY A 103 -0.86 23.02 -11.26
CA GLY A 103 -0.45 23.52 -12.55
C GLY A 103 1.02 23.29 -12.89
N ILE A 104 1.65 22.25 -12.33
CA ILE A 104 3.03 21.92 -12.73
C ILE A 104 3.00 21.46 -14.19
N ARG A 105 3.85 22.08 -15.01
CA ARG A 105 4.01 21.68 -16.39
C ARG A 105 4.79 20.36 -16.47
N TRP A 106 4.15 19.33 -17.02
CA TRP A 106 4.81 18.08 -17.39
C TRP A 106 4.65 17.88 -18.89
N SER A 107 5.71 18.21 -19.64
CA SER A 107 5.68 18.21 -21.11
C SER A 107 4.59 19.16 -21.65
N VAL A 108 3.57 18.62 -22.34
CA VAL A 108 2.42 19.34 -22.88
C VAL A 108 1.20 19.33 -21.96
N TYR A 109 1.28 18.63 -20.82
CA TYR A 109 0.20 18.51 -19.84
C TYR A 109 0.44 19.41 -18.64
N LEU A 110 -0.65 19.74 -17.95
CA LEU A 110 -0.64 20.38 -16.64
C LEU A 110 -1.00 19.33 -15.59
N VAL A 111 -0.26 19.28 -14.48
CA VAL A 111 -0.45 18.27 -13.44
C VAL A 111 -0.73 18.94 -12.10
N ASN A 112 -1.78 18.47 -11.44
CA ASN A 112 -2.12 18.80 -10.06
C ASN A 112 -1.86 17.59 -9.19
N PHE A 113 -1.16 17.76 -8.08
CA PHE A 113 -1.03 16.75 -7.04
C PHE A 113 -1.75 17.21 -5.78
N ARG A 114 -2.47 16.28 -5.15
CA ARG A 114 -3.08 16.45 -3.83
C ARG A 114 -2.65 15.31 -2.92
N CYS A 115 -2.34 15.64 -1.67
CA CYS A 115 -1.85 14.71 -0.67
C CYS A 115 -2.83 14.61 0.51
N CYS A 116 -2.98 13.43 1.10
CA CYS A 116 -3.70 13.24 2.35
C CYS A 116 -3.08 12.11 3.18
N ARG A 117 -3.27 12.19 4.50
CA ARG A 117 -2.78 11.21 5.48
C ARG A 117 -3.72 11.06 6.69
N SER A 118 -4.94 11.58 6.59
CA SER A 118 -5.85 11.71 7.75
C SER A 118 -6.50 10.39 8.18
N HIS A 119 -6.71 9.47 7.24
CA HIS A 119 -7.34 8.16 7.46
C HIS A 119 -7.04 7.24 6.27
N ASP A 120 -7.30 5.94 6.44
CA ASP A 120 -7.17 4.97 5.37
C ASP A 120 -8.05 5.33 4.17
N LEU A 121 -7.53 5.14 2.97
CA LEU A 121 -8.18 5.38 1.69
C LEU A 121 -8.62 6.84 1.46
N CYS A 122 -8.04 7.79 2.18
CA CYS A 122 -8.39 9.22 2.08
C CYS A 122 -8.28 9.82 0.68
N ASN A 123 -7.55 9.16 -0.23
CA ASN A 123 -7.36 9.63 -1.60
C ASN A 123 -8.47 9.19 -2.57
N GLU A 124 -9.53 8.52 -2.10
CA GLU A 124 -10.72 8.22 -2.91
C GLU A 124 -11.65 9.43 -3.05
N ASP A 125 -11.66 10.32 -2.06
CA ASP A 125 -12.59 11.45 -1.95
C ASP A 125 -11.96 12.82 -2.31
N LEU A 126 -10.70 12.83 -2.77
CA LEU A 126 -9.96 14.04 -3.14
C LEU A 126 -10.32 14.55 -4.53
#